data_AF-A0A293NJ60-F1
#
_entry.id   AF-A0A293NJ60-F1
#
_cell.length_a   1.000
_cell.length_b   1.000
_cell.length_c   1.000
_cell.angle_alpha   90.00
_cell.angle_beta   90.00
_cell.angle_gamma   90.00
#
_symmetry.space_group_name_H-M   'P 1'
#
loop_
_entity.id
_entity.type
_entity.pdbx_description
1 polymer ?
#
loop_
_entity_poly.entity_id
_entity_poly.type
_entity_poly.pdbx_seq_one_letter_code
_entity_poly.pdbx_strand_id
1 'polypeptide(L)' 'MKVNTNISALKAAISLTSTQRSLDQTLERLASGVRINSAADDAAGLAISSKMTSQIIGLRQGIRNAYFFS' A
#
# COMPACT_ATOMS: atom_id res chain seq x y z
N MET A 1 34.94 28.88 -9.17
CA MET A 1 33.50 28.61 -8.94
C MET A 1 33.30 28.20 -7.48
N LYS A 2 33.25 29.18 -6.56
CA LYS A 2 32.88 28.99 -5.14
C LYS A 2 31.72 29.93 -4.84
N VAL A 3 30.63 29.74 -5.56
CA VAL A 3 29.45 30.62 -5.53
C VAL A 3 28.24 29.75 -5.19
N ASN A 4 27.65 30.01 -4.03
CA ASN A 4 26.25 29.79 -3.65
C ASN A 4 25.59 28.41 -3.65
N THR A 5 26.18 27.31 -4.10
CA THR A 5 25.59 25.99 -3.81
C THR A 5 26.07 25.51 -2.46
N ASN A 6 25.31 25.79 -1.39
CA ASN A 6 25.52 25.14 -0.11
C ASN A 6 25.10 23.66 -0.28
N ILE A 7 26.03 22.82 -0.74
CA ILE A 7 25.82 21.38 -0.98
C ILE A 7 25.25 20.71 0.29
N SER A 8 25.64 21.17 1.48
CA SER A 8 25.07 20.70 2.74
C SER A 8 23.61 21.08 2.90
N ALA A 9 23.22 22.31 2.57
CA ALA A 9 21.81 22.74 2.57
C ALA A 9 20.99 22.04 1.48
N LEU A 10 21.57 21.81 0.29
CA LEU A 10 20.91 21.07 -0.79
C LEU A 10 20.70 19.60 -0.40
N LYS A 11 21.71 18.97 0.20
CA LYS A 11 21.63 17.61 0.74
C LYS A 11 20.61 17.53 1.87
N ALA A 12 20.57 18.53 2.76
CA ALA A 12 19.58 18.64 3.80
C ALA A 12 18.17 18.80 3.22
N ALA A 13 17.99 19.62 2.18
CA ALA A 13 16.69 19.82 1.51
C ALA A 13 16.21 18.56 0.78
N ILE A 14 17.11 17.83 0.10
CA ILE A 14 16.79 16.54 -0.53
C ILE A 14 16.43 15.49 0.54
N SER A 15 17.21 15.41 1.63
CA SER A 15 16.92 14.50 2.74
C SER A 15 15.61 14.85 3.42
N LEU A 16 15.34 16.14 3.65
CA LEU A 16 14.09 16.65 4.23
C LEU A 16 12.90 16.30 3.33
N THR A 17 13.03 16.46 2.02
CA THR A 17 11.96 16.10 1.06
C THR A 17 11.68 14.59 1.11
N SER A 18 12.72 13.75 1.24
CA SER A 18 12.57 12.30 1.40
C SER A 18 11.89 11.93 2.73
N THR A 19 12.35 12.54 3.83
CA THR A 19 11.78 12.35 5.17
C THR A 19 10.33 12.82 5.23
N GLN A 20 9.99 13.94 4.58
CA GLN A 20 8.62 14.45 4.52
C GLN A 20 7.69 13.48 3.80
N ARG A 21 8.10 12.94 2.63
CA ARG A 21 7.31 11.92 1.93
C ARG A 21 7.10 10.66 2.75
N SER A 22 8.13 10.20 3.46
CA SER A 22 8.04 9.04 4.34
C SER A 22 7.12 9.31 5.54
N LEU A 23 7.16 10.52 6.09
CA LEU A 23 6.26 10.97 7.16
C LEU A 23 4.82 11.02 6.66
N ASP A 24 4.56 11.63 5.51
CA ASP A 24 3.21 11.72 4.92
C ASP A 24 2.63 10.31 4.68
N GLN A 25 3.42 9.38 4.16
CA GLN A 25 3.01 7.98 3.97
C GLN A 25 2.76 7.26 5.31
N THR A 26 3.53 7.58 6.35
CA THR A 26 3.34 7.02 7.70
C THR A 26 2.08 7.58 8.35
N LEU A 27 1.80 8.88 8.17
CA LEU A 27 0.58 9.53 8.62
C LEU A 27 -0.65 8.97 7.90
N GLU A 28 -0.55 8.73 6.60
CA GLU A 28 -1.63 8.12 5.82
C GLU A 28 -1.92 6.68 6.28
N ARG A 29 -0.89 5.89 6.60
CA ARG A 29 -1.01 4.56 7.22
C ARG A 29 -1.62 4.63 8.63
N LEU A 30 -1.24 5.62 9.42
CA LEU A 30 -1.79 5.84 10.77
C LEU A 30 -3.27 6.23 10.71
N ALA A 31 -3.63 7.15 9.81
CA ALA A 31 -4.99 7.65 9.65
C ALA A 31 -5.95 6.61 9.06
N SER A 32 -5.46 5.78 8.12
CA SER A 32 -6.26 4.72 7.51
C SER A 32 -6.38 3.47 8.40
N GLY A 33 -5.46 3.27 9.35
CA GLY A 33 -5.42 2.08 10.20
C GLY A 33 -5.02 0.80 9.45
N VAL A 34 -4.67 0.89 8.17
CA VAL A 34 -4.28 -0.24 7.31
C VAL A 34 -2.80 -0.09 6.94
N ARG A 35 -1.97 -1.07 7.31
CA ARG A 35 -0.51 -1.07 7.03
C ARG A 35 -0.16 -0.97 5.53
N ILE A 36 -1.12 -1.25 4.65
CA ILE A 36 -0.91 -1.44 3.21
C ILE A 36 -1.80 -0.42 2.48
N ASN A 37 -1.25 0.75 2.15
CA ASN A 37 -1.94 1.75 1.33
C ASN A 37 -1.30 1.95 -0.06
N SER A 38 -0.16 1.30 -0.33
CA SER A 38 0.43 1.27 -1.68
C SER A 38 0.03 -0.03 -2.38
N ALA A 39 -1.05 0.00 -3.16
CA ALA A 39 -1.33 -1.04 -4.15
C ALA A 39 -0.17 -1.21 -5.16
N ALA A 40 0.75 -0.23 -5.23
CA ALA A 40 1.97 -0.28 -6.03
C ALA A 40 3.11 -1.12 -5.41
N ASP A 41 3.21 -1.22 -4.07
CA ASP A 41 4.25 -2.03 -3.40
C ASP A 41 3.87 -3.52 -3.32
N ASP A 42 2.58 -3.84 -3.48
CA ASP A 42 2.04 -5.19 -3.27
C ASP A 42 0.93 -5.55 -4.28
N ALA A 43 1.12 -5.22 -5.56
CA ALA A 43 0.19 -5.62 -6.63
C ALA A 43 -0.04 -7.16 -6.64
N ALA A 44 0.98 -7.93 -6.26
CA ALA A 44 0.90 -9.37 -6.06
C ALA A 44 0.04 -9.74 -4.83
N GLY A 45 0.21 -9.04 -3.70
CA GLY A 45 -0.61 -9.23 -2.49
C GLY A 45 -2.09 -8.90 -2.72
N LEU A 46 -2.37 -7.82 -3.46
CA LEU A 46 -3.74 -7.45 -3.83
C LEU A 46 -4.37 -8.46 -4.80
N ALA A 47 -3.61 -8.95 -5.78
CA ALA A 47 -4.07 -9.98 -6.71
C ALA A 47 -4.37 -11.31 -6.00
N ILE A 48 -3.52 -11.71 -5.04
CA ILE A 48 -3.73 -12.92 -4.24
C ILE A 48 -4.95 -12.75 -3.32
N SER A 49 -5.08 -11.61 -2.64
CA SER A 49 -6.24 -11.31 -1.81
C SER A 49 -7.56 -11.31 -2.61
N SER A 50 -7.55 -10.70 -3.81
CA SER A 50 -8.69 -10.72 -4.73
C SER A 50 -9.02 -12.14 -5.19
N LYS A 51 -8.00 -12.95 -5.52
CA LYS A 51 -8.18 -14.35 -5.91
C LYS A 51 -8.76 -15.20 -4.76
N MET A 52 -8.26 -15.03 -3.54
CA MET A 52 -8.78 -15.71 -2.34
C MET A 52 -10.22 -15.29 -2.06
N THR A 53 -10.54 -14.01 -2.19
CA THR A 53 -11.90 -13.49 -2.04
C THR A 53 -12.86 -14.11 -3.06
N SER A 54 -12.45 -14.16 -4.33
CA SER A 54 -13.23 -14.83 -5.39
C SER A 54 -13.43 -16.32 -5.13
N GLN A 55 -12.41 -17.03 -4.62
CA GLN A 55 -12.54 -18.44 -4.23
C GLN A 55 -13.52 -18.62 -3.06
N ILE A 56 -13.46 -17.76 -2.05
CA ILE A 56 -14.40 -17.78 -0.91
C ILE A 56 -15.83 -17.55 -1.38
N ILE A 57 -16.06 -16.60 -2.29
CA ILE A 57 -17.39 -16.34 -2.86
C ILE A 57 -17.88 -17.55 -3.66
N GLY A 58 -17.01 -18.16 -4.47
CA GLY A 58 -17.32 -19.38 -5.22
C GLY A 58 -17.66 -20.56 -4.32
N LEU A 59 -16.88 -20.80 -3.27
CA LEU A 59 -17.16 -21.84 -2.28
C LEU A 59 -18.46 -21.59 -1.52
N ARG A 60 -18.74 -20.33 -1.13
CA ARG A 60 -20.02 -19.96 -0.50
C ARG A 60 -21.21 -20.20 -1.42
N GLN A 61 -21.07 -19.90 -2.72
CA GLN A 61 -22.10 -20.21 -3.70
C GLN A 61 -22.26 -21.72 -3.89
N GLY A 62 -21.15 -22.48 -3.95
CA GLY A 62 -21.18 -23.94 -4.04
C GLY A 62 -21.87 -24.60 -2.84
N ILE A 63 -21.58 -24.12 -1.63
CA ILE A 63 -22.25 -24.56 -0.40
C ILE A 63 -23.74 -24.25 -0.47
N ARG A 64 -24.13 -23.02 -0.85
CA ARG A 64 -25.55 -22.68 -1.03
C ARG A 64 -26.24 -23.56 -2.07
N ASN A 65 -25.58 -23.83 -3.20
CA ASN A 65 -26.11 -24.71 -4.23
C ASN A 65 -26.24 -26.15 -3.71
N ALA A 66 -25.27 -26.67 -2.96
CA ALA A 66 -25.33 -28.00 -2.36
C ALA A 66 -26.46 -28.14 -1.33
N TYR A 67 -26.71 -27.10 -0.54
CA TYR A 67 -27.86 -27.04 0.38
C TYR A 67 -29.20 -26.85 -0.33
N PHE A 68 -29.22 -26.23 -1.50
CA PHE A 68 -30.44 -26.06 -2.32
C PHE A 68 -30.75 -27.30 -3.16
N PHE A 69 -29.75 -28.14 -3.44
CA PHE A 69 -29.88 -29.38 -4.22
C PHE A 69 -29.99 -30.65 -3.35
N SER A 70 -29.92 -30.52 -2.02
CA SER A 70 -30.20 -31.59 -1.04
C SER A 70 -31.63 -31.50 -0.53
#